data_AF-A0A1I6LGK5-F1
#
_entry.id   AF-A0A1I6LGK5-F1
#
_cell.length_a   1.000
_cell.length_b   1.000
_cell.length_c   1.000
_cell.angle_alpha   90.00
_cell.angle_beta   90.00
_cell.angle_gamma   90.00
#
_symmetry.space_group_name_H-M   'P 1'
#
loop_
_entity.id
_entity.type
_entity.pdbx_description
1 polymer ?
#
loop_
_entity_poly.entity_id
_entity_poly.type
_entity_poly.pdbx_seq_one_letter_code
_entity_poly.pdbx_strand_id
1 'polypeptide(L)'
;MRTFKNYMEAEKAKREESGEGGFSLIELIIVVVILGILAAIAIPIFLNIQQQARDNAAQSVAATGAVQAAAQIAQDQEVDLSNLETGDATSVTAAGDVIEDICVTVVFTGTDGATAGPGCD
;
A
#
# COMPACT_ATOMS: atom_id res chain seq x y z
N MET A 1 -55.03 -35.93 33.96
CA MET A 1 -53.55 -35.94 33.77
C MET A 1 -53.09 -35.88 32.30
N ARG A 2 -53.99 -35.82 31.30
CA ARG A 2 -53.59 -35.78 29.87
C ARG A 2 -53.16 -34.39 29.39
N THR A 3 -53.72 -33.33 29.97
CA THR A 3 -53.46 -31.94 29.57
C THR A 3 -52.00 -31.51 29.78
N PHE A 4 -51.38 -31.93 30.88
CA PHE A 4 -49.96 -31.65 31.16
C PHE A 4 -49.03 -32.31 30.15
N LYS A 5 -49.41 -33.50 29.65
CA LYS A 5 -48.61 -34.24 28.67
C LYS A 5 -48.59 -33.53 27.32
N ASN A 6 -49.75 -33.00 26.90
CA ASN A 6 -49.88 -32.24 25.66
C ASN A 6 -49.09 -30.91 25.68
N TYR A 7 -48.98 -30.24 26.84
CA TYR A 7 -48.15 -29.03 26.97
C TYR A 7 -46.65 -29.34 26.89
N MET A 8 -46.21 -30.44 27.51
CA MET A 8 -44.82 -30.88 27.44
C MET A 8 -44.40 -31.31 26.03
N GLU A 9 -45.29 -31.97 25.29
CA GLU A 9 -45.05 -32.36 23.90
C GLU A 9 -44.95 -31.15 22.96
N ALA A 10 -45.76 -30.10 23.19
CA ALA A 10 -45.68 -28.84 22.46
C ALA A 10 -44.38 -28.06 22.75
N GLU A 11 -43.92 -28.04 24.01
CA GLU A 11 -42.65 -27.40 24.40
C GLU A 11 -41.45 -28.11 23.76
N LYS A 12 -41.50 -29.45 23.68
CA LYS A 12 -40.44 -30.27 23.08
C LYS A 12 -40.37 -30.08 21.56
N ALA A 13 -41.51 -30.03 20.88
CA ALA A 13 -41.59 -29.75 19.45
C ALA A 13 -41.06 -28.34 19.11
N LYS A 14 -41.30 -27.35 19.97
CA LYS A 14 -40.80 -25.96 19.78
C LYS A 14 -39.29 -25.83 19.91
N ARG A 15 -38.66 -26.61 20.80
CA ARG A 15 -37.20 -26.68 20.95
C ARG A 15 -36.52 -27.38 19.78
N GLU A 16 -37.17 -28.36 19.17
CA GLU A 16 -36.67 -29.03 17.95
C GLU A 16 -36.82 -28.14 16.69
N GLU A 17 -37.83 -27.26 16.63
CA GLU A 17 -38.00 -26.26 15.56
C GLU A 17 -36.98 -25.11 15.66
N SER A 18 -36.56 -24.77 16.89
CA SER A 18 -35.52 -23.79 17.18
C SER A 18 -34.14 -24.45 17.18
N GLY A 19 -33.81 -25.19 16.12
CA GLY A 19 -32.52 -25.88 16.01
C GLY A 19 -31.38 -24.90 16.31
N GLU A 20 -30.75 -25.03 17.48
CA GLU A 20 -29.55 -24.29 17.84
C GLU A 20 -28.39 -24.80 16.98
N GLY A 21 -28.38 -24.38 15.71
CA GLY A 21 -27.28 -24.53 14.77
C GLY A 21 -26.15 -23.59 15.21
N GLY A 22 -25.38 -24.02 16.20
CA GLY A 22 -24.14 -23.36 16.57
C GLY A 22 -23.08 -23.51 15.46
N PHE A 23 -22.24 -22.49 15.31
CA PHE A 23 -21.07 -22.53 14.44
C PHE A 23 -20.13 -23.65 14.90
N SER A 24 -19.77 -24.57 14.02
CA SER A 24 -18.87 -25.66 14.38
C SER A 24 -17.43 -25.16 14.50
N LEU A 25 -16.69 -25.68 15.48
CA LEU A 25 -15.25 -25.43 15.61
C LEU A 25 -14.50 -25.80 14.32
N ILE A 26 -14.94 -26.83 13.59
CA ILE A 26 -14.33 -27.22 12.33
C ILE A 26 -14.56 -26.19 11.22
N GLU A 27 -15.72 -25.51 11.21
CA GLU A 27 -16.02 -24.47 10.22
C GLU A 27 -15.09 -23.27 10.43
N LEU A 28 -14.86 -22.88 11.69
CA LEU A 28 -13.93 -21.80 12.00
C LEU A 28 -12.48 -22.16 11.64
N ILE A 29 -12.08 -23.41 11.89
CA ILE A 29 -10.74 -23.90 11.56
C ILE A 29 -10.51 -23.88 10.05
N ILE A 30 -11.47 -24.35 9.24
CA ILE A 30 -11.32 -24.36 7.78
C ILE A 30 -11.20 -22.92 7.25
N VAL A 31 -11.96 -21.98 7.79
CA VAL A 31 -11.89 -20.57 7.38
C VAL A 31 -10.51 -19.97 7.64
N VAL A 32 -9.96 -20.13 8.85
CA VAL A 32 -8.63 -19.57 9.15
C VAL A 32 -7.51 -20.27 8.37
N VAL A 33 -7.67 -21.56 8.03
CA VAL A 33 -6.73 -22.27 7.15
C VAL A 33 -6.74 -21.67 5.75
N ILE A 34 -7.92 -21.42 5.17
CA ILE A 34 -8.04 -20.79 3.85
C ILE A 34 -7.48 -19.36 3.89
N LEU A 35 -7.84 -18.56 4.91
CA LEU A 35 -7.29 -17.21 5.09
C LEU A 35 -5.77 -17.22 5.26
N GLY A 36 -5.21 -18.23 5.93
CA GLY A 36 -3.77 -18.41 6.07
C GLY A 36 -3.07 -18.64 4.72
N ILE A 37 -3.64 -19.49 3.85
CA ILE A 37 -3.12 -19.74 2.50
C ILE A 37 -3.18 -18.46 1.65
N LEU A 38 -4.31 -17.74 1.69
CA LEU A 38 -4.47 -16.49 0.96
C LEU A 38 -3.48 -15.43 1.45
N ALA A 39 -3.31 -15.29 2.77
CA ALA A 39 -2.36 -14.33 3.36
C ALA A 39 -0.91 -14.65 2.97
N ALA A 40 -0.52 -15.93 2.94
CA ALA A 40 0.83 -16.35 2.56
C ALA A 40 1.20 -15.92 1.12
N ILE A 41 0.23 -15.92 0.20
CA ILE A 41 0.43 -15.47 -1.19
C ILE A 41 0.28 -13.94 -1.32
N ALA A 42 -0.71 -13.36 -0.63
CA ALA A 42 -1.05 -11.95 -0.75
C ALA A 42 0.02 -11.01 -0.17
N ILE A 43 0.63 -11.36 0.97
CA ILE A 43 1.63 -10.52 1.64
C ILE A 43 2.84 -10.18 0.73
N PRO A 44 3.57 -11.15 0.13
CA PRO A 44 4.73 -10.82 -0.70
C PRO A 44 4.36 -10.00 -1.94
N ILE A 45 3.22 -10.31 -2.56
CA ILE A 45 2.72 -9.56 -3.73
C ILE A 45 2.39 -8.12 -3.34
N PHE A 46 1.70 -7.92 -2.22
CA PHE A 46 1.32 -6.60 -1.73
C PHE A 46 2.54 -5.76 -1.36
N LEU A 47 3.56 -6.35 -0.73
CA LEU A 47 4.81 -5.66 -0.42
C LEU A 47 5.55 -5.25 -1.70
N ASN A 48 5.61 -6.11 -2.71
CA ASN A 48 6.23 -5.80 -3.99
C ASN A 48 5.49 -4.70 -4.77
N ILE A 49 4.15 -4.68 -4.72
CA ILE A 49 3.35 -3.61 -5.35
C ILE A 49 3.62 -2.28 -4.65
N GLN A 50 3.67 -2.27 -3.32
CA GLN A 50 3.99 -1.05 -2.56
C GLN A 50 5.39 -0.54 -2.86
N GLN A 51 6.38 -1.43 -2.98
CA GLN A 51 7.75 -1.05 -3.33
C GLN A 51 7.80 -0.40 -4.72
N GLN A 52 7.24 -1.06 -5.74
CA GLN A 52 7.16 -0.50 -7.09
C GLN A 52 6.40 0.83 -7.14
N ALA A 53 5.33 0.99 -6.35
CA ALA A 53 4.61 2.25 -6.27
C ALA A 53 5.49 3.37 -5.70
N ARG A 54 6.31 3.08 -4.68
CA ARG A 54 7.29 4.04 -4.12
C ARG A 54 8.38 4.37 -5.11
N ASP A 55 8.94 3.38 -5.80
CA ASP A 55 9.99 3.59 -6.80
C ASP A 55 9.47 4.47 -7.96
N ASN A 56 8.26 4.18 -8.46
CA ASN A 56 7.62 5.00 -9.49
C ASN A 56 7.30 6.42 -9.02
N ALA A 57 6.86 6.58 -7.76
CA ALA A 57 6.61 7.90 -7.18
C ALA A 57 7.92 8.70 -7.06
N ALA A 58 9.00 8.09 -6.57
CA ALA A 58 10.31 8.72 -6.49
C ALA A 58 10.81 9.13 -7.89
N GLN A 59 10.65 8.26 -8.90
CA GLN A 59 11.01 8.58 -10.29
C GLN A 59 10.21 9.75 -10.85
N SER A 60 8.91 9.81 -10.54
CA SER A 60 8.05 10.93 -10.94
C SER A 60 8.51 12.24 -10.32
N VAL A 61 8.78 12.25 -9.02
CA VAL A 61 9.26 13.46 -8.31
C VAL A 61 10.63 13.88 -8.85
N ALA A 62 11.55 12.94 -9.08
CA ALA A 62 12.84 13.23 -9.67
C ALA A 62 12.70 13.88 -11.05
N ALA A 63 11.84 13.33 -11.92
CA ALA A 63 11.59 13.88 -13.25
C ALA A 63 11.01 15.30 -13.19
N THR A 64 10.03 15.55 -12.30
CA THR A 64 9.48 16.88 -12.09
C THR A 64 10.53 17.86 -11.55
N GLY A 65 11.35 17.42 -10.58
CA GLY A 65 12.45 18.21 -10.04
C GLY A 65 13.50 18.55 -11.10
N ALA A 66 13.83 17.61 -12.00
CA ALA A 66 14.76 17.84 -13.10
C ALA A 66 14.24 18.90 -14.08
N VAL A 67 12.94 18.86 -14.42
CA VAL A 67 12.30 19.88 -15.25
C VAL A 67 12.31 21.25 -14.55
N GLN A 68 12.03 21.29 -13.24
CA GLN A 68 12.08 22.53 -12.46
C GLN A 68 13.50 23.11 -12.43
N ALA A 69 14.51 22.29 -12.13
CA ALA A 69 15.90 22.70 -12.10
C ALA A 69 16.37 23.21 -13.46
N ALA A 70 16.06 22.49 -14.55
CA ALA A 70 16.38 22.93 -15.90
C ALA A 70 15.70 24.27 -16.25
N ALA A 71 14.45 24.49 -15.82
CA ALA A 71 13.74 25.74 -16.04
C ALA A 71 14.33 26.91 -15.24
N GLN A 72 14.87 26.67 -14.05
CA GLN A 72 15.57 27.68 -13.23
C GLN A 72 16.92 28.04 -13.87
N ILE A 73 17.70 27.05 -14.28
CA ILE A 73 18.98 27.25 -14.98
C ILE A 73 18.76 28.05 -16.27
N ALA A 74 17.71 27.75 -17.05
CA ALA A 74 17.37 28.48 -18.27
C ALA A 74 16.99 29.96 -18.02
N GLN A 75 16.66 30.33 -16.77
CA GLN A 75 16.34 31.69 -16.35
C GLN A 75 17.50 32.35 -15.57
N ASP A 76 18.70 31.79 -15.65
CA ASP A 76 19.88 32.21 -14.86
C ASP A 76 19.59 32.28 -13.35
N GLN A 77 18.71 31.41 -12.85
CA GLN A 77 18.39 31.28 -11.43
C GLN A 77 19.17 30.10 -10.82
N GLU A 78 19.49 30.23 -9.53
CA GLU A 78 20.00 29.11 -8.74
C GLU A 78 18.92 28.01 -8.62
N VAL A 79 19.35 26.75 -8.68
CA VAL A 79 18.42 25.62 -8.55
C VAL A 79 17.87 25.57 -7.13
N ASP A 80 16.55 25.70 -7.02
CA ASP A 80 15.83 25.61 -5.76
C ASP A 80 14.67 24.62 -5.89
N LEU A 81 14.80 23.48 -5.21
CA LEU A 81 13.82 22.40 -5.18
C LEU A 81 12.98 22.41 -3.90
N SER A 82 13.07 23.46 -3.07
CA SER A 82 12.33 23.55 -1.80
C SER A 82 10.81 23.55 -1.97
N ASN A 83 10.32 24.00 -3.12
CA ASN A 83 8.90 24.06 -3.46
C ASN A 83 8.41 22.85 -4.27
N LEU A 84 9.25 21.83 -4.49
CA LEU A 84 8.84 20.62 -5.17
C LEU A 84 7.88 19.82 -4.29
N GLU A 85 6.78 19.33 -4.86
CA GLU A 85 5.90 18.38 -4.16
C GLU A 85 6.59 17.02 -4.11
N THR A 86 7.08 16.67 -2.92
CA THR A 86 7.97 15.52 -2.74
C THR A 86 7.35 14.35 -1.99
N GLY A 87 6.15 14.53 -1.41
CA GLY A 87 5.45 13.50 -0.66
C GLY A 87 6.30 12.96 0.50
N ASP A 88 6.55 11.65 0.50
CA ASP A 88 7.34 10.94 1.53
C ASP A 88 8.85 10.92 1.25
N ALA A 89 9.35 11.79 0.37
CA ALA A 89 10.79 11.89 0.12
C ALA A 89 11.55 12.23 1.40
N THR A 90 12.61 11.48 1.66
CA THR A 90 13.55 11.73 2.76
C THR A 90 14.65 12.70 2.35
N SER A 91 15.01 12.74 1.06
CA SER A 91 15.92 13.73 0.51
C SER A 91 15.61 14.02 -0.95
N VAL A 92 15.89 15.26 -1.34
CA VAL A 92 15.89 15.73 -2.73
C VAL A 92 17.13 16.58 -2.91
N THR A 93 17.94 16.26 -3.91
CA THR A 93 19.21 16.94 -4.20
C THR A 93 19.38 17.12 -5.70
N ALA A 94 19.94 18.27 -6.10
CA ALA A 94 20.39 18.51 -7.47
C ALA A 94 21.91 18.50 -7.54
N ALA A 95 22.46 18.00 -8.64
CA ALA A 95 23.87 18.07 -9.01
C ALA A 95 24.00 18.58 -10.44
N GLY A 96 25.03 19.38 -10.71
CA GLY A 96 25.22 20.04 -12.01
C GLY A 96 24.57 21.42 -12.07
N ASP A 97 25.24 22.35 -12.76
CA ASP A 97 24.86 23.77 -12.81
C ASP A 97 24.47 24.24 -14.24
N VAL A 98 24.47 23.31 -15.20
CA VAL A 98 24.08 23.56 -16.60
C VAL A 98 23.03 22.55 -17.03
N ILE A 99 22.20 22.94 -18.02
CA ILE A 99 21.07 22.11 -18.49
C ILE A 99 21.51 20.73 -18.95
N GLU A 100 22.71 20.61 -19.52
CA GLU A 100 23.23 19.36 -20.09
C GLU A 100 23.71 18.38 -19.03
N ASP A 101 24.02 18.85 -17.82
CA ASP A 101 24.65 18.07 -16.74
C ASP A 101 23.80 18.05 -15.45
N ILE A 102 22.58 18.59 -15.50
CA ILE A 102 21.69 18.59 -14.34
C ILE A 102 21.20 17.17 -14.05
N CYS A 103 21.35 16.75 -12.79
CA CYS A 103 20.79 15.53 -12.26
C CYS A 103 20.08 15.78 -10.93
N VAL A 104 18.82 15.40 -10.84
CA VAL A 104 18.04 15.45 -9.60
C VAL A 104 17.88 14.05 -9.05
N THR A 105 18.25 13.88 -7.79
CA THR A 105 18.13 12.63 -7.03
C THR A 105 17.09 12.80 -5.93
N VAL A 106 16.18 11.84 -5.84
CA VAL A 106 15.10 11.79 -4.85
C VAL A 106 15.14 10.44 -4.15
N VAL A 107 15.16 10.43 -2.82
CA VAL A 107 15.20 9.19 -2.03
C VAL A 107 13.96 9.11 -1.17
N PHE A 108 13.24 7.98 -1.25
CA PHE A 108 12.13 7.65 -0.37
C PHE A 108 12.61 6.60 0.64
N THR A 109 11.96 6.49 1.80
CA THR A 109 12.33 5.47 2.79
C THR A 109 12.17 4.06 2.19
N GLY A 110 13.26 3.30 2.12
CA GLY A 110 13.25 1.93 1.61
C GLY A 110 13.30 1.80 0.08
N THR A 111 13.67 2.85 -0.66
CA THR A 111 13.99 2.78 -2.09
C THR A 111 15.48 3.01 -2.32
N ASP A 112 16.00 2.58 -3.47
CA ASP A 112 17.41 2.80 -3.86
C ASP A 112 17.70 4.24 -4.33
N GLY A 113 16.72 5.14 -4.24
CA GLY A 113 16.76 6.47 -4.81
C GLY A 113 16.42 6.47 -6.31
N ALA A 114 15.78 7.54 -6.76
CA ALA A 114 15.43 7.75 -8.15
C ALA A 114 16.12 9.00 -8.68
N THR A 115 16.67 8.91 -9.88
CA THR A 115 17.39 10.01 -10.53
C THR A 115 16.69 10.42 -11.83
N ALA A 116 16.73 11.71 -12.15
CA ALA A 116 16.27 12.21 -13.43
C ALA A 116 17.01 13.48 -13.84
N GLY A 117 17.25 13.60 -15.13
CA GLY A 117 18.02 14.68 -15.72
C GLY A 117 19.06 14.13 -16.71
N PRO A 118 19.53 14.95 -17.65
CA PRO A 118 20.52 14.55 -18.63
C PRO A 118 21.91 14.26 -18.05
N GLY A 119 22.22 14.72 -16.83
CA GLY A 119 23.48 14.44 -16.13
C GLY A 119 23.44 13.23 -15.19
N CYS A 120 22.39 12.40 -15.21
CA CYS A 120 22.20 11.28 -14.27
C CYS A 120 22.83 9.95 -14.71
N ASP A 121 23.82 10.00 -15.61
CA ASP A 121 24.56 8.82 -16.10
C ASP A 121 25.54 8.23 -15.07
#